data_AF-A0A0N4Y2Q7-F1
#
_entry.id   AF-A0A0N4Y2Q7-F1
#
_cell.length_a   1.000
_cell.length_b   1.000
_cell.length_c   1.000
_cell.angle_alpha   90.00
_cell.angle_beta   90.00
_cell.angle_gamma   90.00
#
_symmetry.space_group_name_H-M   'P 1'
#
loop_
_entity.id
_entity.type
_entity.pdbx_description
1 polymer ?
#
loop_
_entity_poly.entity_id
_entity_poly.type
_entity_poly.pdbx_seq_one_letter_code
_entity_poly.pdbx_strand_id
1 'polypeptide(L)'
;LIFSKFAHALEERTLKCDIDDCQLAVRNDTFKKANCILNVDAQHTCDIKCEGADRDSVISKSPTTNRRCIRFYTYNTERQGNGWQIWRKGACAKEKIVLQVHCGFPVDDFTS
;
A
#
# COMPACT_ATOMS: atom_id res chain seq x y z
N LEU A 1 -5.71 7.22 -33.87
CA LEU A 1 -5.24 7.79 -32.59
C LEU A 1 -5.44 6.73 -31.53
N ILE A 2 -4.36 6.11 -31.04
CA ILE A 2 -4.40 4.99 -30.08
C ILE A 2 -4.23 5.58 -28.68
N PHE A 3 -5.33 5.97 -28.06
CA PHE A 3 -5.46 6.20 -26.62
C PHE A 3 -6.78 5.48 -26.32
N SER A 4 -6.90 4.38 -25.55
CA SER A 4 -6.68 4.34 -24.10
C SER A 4 -6.89 2.91 -23.54
N LYS A 5 -6.42 1.83 -24.18
CA LYS A 5 -6.53 0.45 -23.64
C LYS A 5 -5.81 0.19 -22.29
N PHE A 6 -5.23 1.22 -21.67
CA PHE A 6 -4.42 1.13 -20.44
C PHE A 6 -4.73 2.25 -19.44
N ALA A 7 -5.89 2.91 -19.53
CA ALA A 7 -6.27 3.94 -18.56
C ALA A 7 -6.57 3.30 -17.19
N HIS A 8 -5.98 3.87 -16.13
CA HIS A 8 -6.25 3.46 -14.76
C HIS A 8 -6.71 4.67 -13.94
N ALA A 9 -7.77 4.50 -13.15
CA ALA A 9 -8.12 5.43 -12.11
C ALA A 9 -7.17 5.18 -10.92
N LEU A 10 -6.36 6.17 -10.56
CA LEU A 10 -5.43 6.08 -9.44
C LEU A 10 -6.11 6.62 -8.18
N GLU A 11 -6.10 5.81 -7.13
CA GLU A 11 -6.56 6.25 -5.82
C GLU A 11 -5.47 6.16 -4.76
N GLU A 12 -5.33 7.21 -3.96
CA GLU A 12 -4.35 7.25 -2.88
C GLU A 12 -4.83 6.45 -1.65
N ARG A 13 -3.86 5.80 -1.02
CA ARG A 13 -3.94 5.17 0.30
C ARG A 13 -2.79 5.69 1.14
N THR A 14 -3.07 6.12 2.35
CA THR A 14 -2.04 6.48 3.33
C THR A 14 -2.05 5.47 4.46
N LEU A 15 -0.99 4.67 4.53
CA LEU A 15 -0.78 3.69 5.60
C LEU A 15 0.22 4.26 6.61
N LYS A 16 -0.26 4.61 7.79
CA LYS A 16 0.55 5.05 8.93
C LYS A 16 0.78 3.88 9.86
N CYS A 17 2.02 3.45 10.01
CA CYS A 17 2.37 2.34 10.85
C CYS A 17 3.22 2.76 12.05
N ASP A 18 2.95 2.12 13.18
CA ASP A 18 3.79 2.05 14.36
C ASP A 18 4.36 0.62 14.51
N ILE A 19 4.87 0.29 15.68
CA ILE A 19 5.49 -1.02 16.01
C ILE A 19 4.46 -2.15 15.85
N ASP A 20 3.31 -2.03 16.51
CA ASP A 20 2.30 -3.11 16.61
C ASP A 20 0.92 -2.72 16.06
N ASP A 21 0.82 -1.58 15.38
CA ASP A 21 -0.45 -1.12 14.80
C ASP A 21 -0.21 -0.35 13.51
N CYS A 22 -1.16 -0.42 12.58
CA CYS A 22 -1.19 0.46 11.44
C CYS A 22 -2.59 1.02 11.25
N GLN A 23 -2.65 2.24 10.75
CA GLN A 23 -3.86 2.96 10.42
C GLN A 23 -3.85 3.28 8.92
N LEU A 24 -4.97 3.02 8.26
CA LEU A 24 -5.17 3.27 6.84
C LEU A 24 -6.18 4.40 6.65
N ALA A 25 -5.80 5.38 5.83
CA ALA A 25 -6.72 6.35 5.25
C ALA A 25 -6.87 6.07 3.75
N VAL A 26 -8.12 6.07 3.29
CA VAL A 26 -8.49 5.90 1.89
C VAL A 26 -8.76 7.28 1.31
N ARG A 27 -7.95 7.74 0.35
CA ARG A 27 -7.98 9.12 -0.16
C ARG A 27 -7.85 10.12 1.00
N ASN A 28 -8.77 11.09 1.09
CA ASN A 28 -8.84 12.09 2.17
C ASN A 28 -9.77 11.66 3.33
N ASP A 29 -10.09 10.37 3.46
CA ASP A 29 -10.86 9.87 4.60
C ASP A 29 -10.01 9.84 5.89
N THR A 30 -10.70 9.71 7.01
CA THR A 30 -10.14 9.50 8.35
C THR A 30 -9.34 8.21 8.46
N PHE A 31 -8.28 8.26 9.27
CA PHE A 31 -7.47 7.10 9.61
C PHE A 31 -8.26 6.09 10.44
N LYS A 32 -8.37 4.87 9.93
CA LYS A 32 -9.00 3.74 10.62
C LYS A 32 -7.97 2.63 10.83
N LYS A 33 -8.15 1.80 11.85
CA LYS A 33 -7.26 0.65 12.08
C LYS A 33 -7.21 -0.23 10.83
N ALA A 34 -6.01 -0.52 10.34
CA ALA A 34 -5.78 -1.40 9.21
C ALA A 34 -5.87 -2.86 9.66
N ASN A 35 -6.29 -3.74 8.75
CA ASN A 35 -6.27 -5.17 9.01
C ASN A 35 -4.84 -5.68 8.79
N CYS A 36 -4.14 -6.02 9.88
CA CYS A 36 -2.76 -6.45 9.82
C CYS A 36 -2.54 -7.82 10.46
N ILE A 37 -1.67 -8.61 9.85
CA ILE A 37 -1.13 -9.85 10.40
C ILE A 37 0.28 -9.55 10.88
N LEU A 38 0.49 -9.59 12.20
CA LEU A 38 1.76 -9.29 12.83
C LEU A 38 2.44 -10.62 13.20
N ASN A 39 3.50 -10.99 12.48
CA ASN A 39 4.35 -12.10 12.87
C ASN A 39 5.55 -11.57 13.65
N VAL A 40 5.63 -11.96 14.93
CA VAL A 40 6.60 -11.49 15.93
C VAL A 40 8.06 -11.62 15.45
N ASP A 41 8.35 -12.60 14.58
CA ASP A 41 9.71 -12.97 14.21
C ASP A 41 10.10 -12.72 12.74
N ALA A 42 9.20 -12.20 11.88
CA ALA A 42 9.52 -12.13 10.45
C ALA A 42 8.94 -10.92 9.70
N GLN A 43 7.61 -10.76 9.69
CA GLN A 43 6.94 -9.89 8.73
C GLN A 43 5.58 -9.43 9.24
N HIS A 44 5.33 -8.12 9.16
CA HIS A 44 4.01 -7.52 9.36
C HIS A 44 3.39 -7.29 7.98
N THR A 45 2.19 -7.80 7.74
CA THR A 45 1.44 -7.51 6.51
C THR A 45 0.18 -6.75 6.86
N CYS A 46 -0.15 -5.72 6.10
CA CYS A 46 -1.33 -4.88 6.32
C CYS A 46 -2.06 -4.67 5.01
N ASP A 47 -3.37 -4.90 5.03
CA ASP A 47 -4.24 -4.62 3.90
C ASP A 47 -4.35 -3.11 3.63
N ILE A 48 -4.27 -2.72 2.35
CA ILE A 48 -4.39 -1.34 1.89
C ILE A 48 -5.72 -1.06 1.16
N LYS A 49 -6.68 -1.99 1.17
CA LYS A 49 -8.03 -1.82 0.62
C LYS A 49 -8.04 -1.38 -0.84
N CYS A 50 -7.46 -2.25 -1.66
CA CYS A 50 -7.32 -2.05 -3.10
C CYS A 50 -7.92 -3.21 -3.89
N GLU A 51 -9.07 -3.72 -3.43
CA GLU A 51 -9.82 -4.77 -4.08
C GLU A 51 -10.27 -4.34 -5.47
N GLY A 52 -9.89 -5.09 -6.50
CA GLY A 52 -10.17 -4.75 -7.90
C GLY A 52 -9.10 -3.90 -8.58
N ALA A 53 -8.07 -3.46 -7.86
CA ALA A 53 -6.90 -2.84 -8.48
C ALA A 53 -6.01 -3.93 -9.09
N ASP A 54 -5.65 -3.77 -10.37
CA ASP A 54 -4.72 -4.66 -11.05
C ASP A 54 -3.27 -4.13 -11.01
N ARG A 55 -3.10 -2.90 -10.52
CA ARG A 55 -1.80 -2.25 -10.30
C ARG A 55 -1.74 -1.55 -8.96
N ASP A 56 -0.54 -1.47 -8.42
CA ASP A 56 -0.22 -0.63 -7.28
C ASP A 56 1.09 0.14 -7.53
N SER A 57 1.32 1.18 -6.74
CA SER A 57 2.66 1.75 -6.58
C SER A 57 2.80 2.44 -5.24
N VAL A 58 3.82 2.07 -4.46
CA VAL A 58 4.26 2.91 -3.33
C VAL A 58 4.88 4.19 -3.89
N ILE A 59 4.29 5.34 -3.57
CA ILE A 59 4.71 6.64 -4.08
C ILE A 59 5.75 7.27 -3.18
N SER A 60 5.58 7.15 -1.86
CA SER A 60 6.48 7.78 -0.92
C SER A 60 6.55 7.03 0.42
N LYS A 61 7.60 7.34 1.18
CA LYS A 61 7.81 6.90 2.56
C LYS A 61 8.23 8.10 3.39
N SER A 62 7.62 8.27 4.56
CA SER A 62 8.04 9.24 5.57
C SER A 62 8.38 8.55 6.90
N PRO A 63 9.53 8.86 7.53
CA PRO A 63 10.57 9.74 7.03
C PRO A 63 11.36 9.08 5.88
N THR A 64 11.65 9.86 4.85
CA THR A 64 12.38 9.40 3.65
C THR A 64 13.76 8.84 4.02
N THR A 65 14.41 9.44 5.02
CA THR A 65 15.75 9.10 5.50
C THR A 65 15.84 7.83 6.36
N ASN A 66 14.71 7.19 6.74
CA ASN A 66 14.77 5.95 7.52
C ASN A 66 15.42 4.84 6.70
N ARG A 67 16.67 4.48 7.07
CA ARG A 67 17.50 3.48 6.38
C ARG A 67 17.16 2.04 6.73
N ARG A 68 16.34 1.80 7.77
CA ARG A 68 15.86 0.45 8.11
C ARG A 68 14.74 0.02 7.16
N CYS A 69 14.02 0.99 6.61
CA CYS A 69 12.94 0.78 5.66
C CYS A 69 13.37 1.15 4.23
N ILE A 70 13.73 0.14 3.43
CA ILE A 70 14.17 0.26 2.05
C ILE A 70 13.17 -0.51 1.18
N ARG A 71 12.55 0.17 0.21
CA ARG A 71 11.56 -0.43 -0.68
C ARG A 71 12.16 -1.64 -1.41
N PHE A 72 11.34 -2.67 -1.64
CA PHE A 72 11.71 -3.96 -2.24
C PHE A 72 12.57 -4.87 -1.34
N TYR A 73 13.30 -4.31 -0.39
CA TYR A 73 14.16 -5.08 0.50
C TYR A 73 13.53 -5.36 1.85
N THR A 74 12.96 -4.34 2.50
CA THR A 74 12.38 -4.48 3.85
C THR A 74 10.91 -4.07 3.92
N TYR A 75 10.37 -3.49 2.86
CA TYR A 75 8.94 -3.35 2.66
C TYR A 75 8.60 -3.27 1.17
N ASN A 76 7.41 -3.72 0.78
CA ASN A 76 6.78 -3.38 -0.50
C ASN A 76 5.31 -3.76 -0.46
N THR A 77 4.61 -3.56 -1.57
CA THR A 77 3.33 -4.17 -1.85
C THR A 77 3.48 -5.63 -2.29
N GLU A 78 2.48 -6.44 -1.99
CA GLU A 78 2.26 -7.76 -2.53
C GLU A 78 0.78 -7.97 -2.87
N ARG A 79 0.52 -8.76 -3.91
CA ARG A 79 -0.85 -9.06 -4.33
C ARG A 79 -1.39 -10.20 -3.47
N GLN A 80 -2.54 -9.99 -2.85
CA GLN A 80 -3.23 -10.99 -2.03
C GLN A 80 -4.68 -11.12 -2.50
N GLY A 81 -5.03 -12.25 -3.10
CA GLY A 81 -6.37 -12.47 -3.65
C GLY A 81 -6.72 -11.45 -4.74
N ASN A 82 -7.79 -10.69 -4.52
CA ASN A 82 -8.25 -9.62 -5.41
C ASN A 82 -7.74 -8.22 -5.01
N GLY A 83 -6.89 -8.11 -3.99
CA GLY A 83 -6.39 -6.85 -3.47
C GLY A 83 -4.88 -6.83 -3.29
N TRP A 84 -4.42 -5.82 -2.56
CA TRP A 84 -3.01 -5.56 -2.29
C TRP A 84 -2.78 -5.36 -0.81
N GLN A 85 -1.60 -5.79 -0.35
CA GLN A 85 -1.15 -5.60 1.02
C GLN A 85 0.24 -4.97 1.01
N ILE A 86 0.58 -4.25 2.06
CA ILE A 86 1.96 -3.83 2.34
C ILE A 86 2.56 -4.83 3.32
N TRP A 87 3.68 -5.41 2.96
CA TRP A 87 4.53 -6.15 3.88
C TRP A 87 5.69 -5.29 4.37
N ARG A 88 6.07 -5.48 5.64
CA ARG A 88 7.26 -4.92 6.28
C ARG A 88 7.97 -6.03 7.04
N LYS A 89 9.29 -6.12 6.96
CA LYS A 89 10.06 -7.19 7.63
C LYS A 89 11.30 -6.70 8.36
N GLY A 90 11.82 -7.54 9.24
CA GLY A 90 13.00 -7.27 10.05
C GLY A 90 12.85 -5.97 10.86
N ALA A 91 13.90 -5.15 10.91
CA ALA A 91 13.86 -3.90 11.66
C ALA A 91 12.74 -2.96 11.18
N CYS A 92 12.42 -2.93 9.88
CA CYS A 92 11.38 -2.05 9.34
C CYS A 92 9.97 -2.37 9.85
N ALA A 93 9.70 -3.64 10.20
CA ALA A 93 8.40 -4.04 10.75
C ALA A 93 8.07 -3.29 12.06
N LYS A 94 9.10 -2.90 12.81
CA LYS A 94 9.01 -2.20 14.10
C LYS A 94 9.22 -0.68 13.99
N GLU A 95 9.37 -0.14 12.78
CA GLU A 95 9.62 1.28 12.58
C GLU A 95 8.31 2.06 12.43
N LYS A 96 8.30 3.28 12.96
CA LYS A 96 7.22 4.25 12.74
C LYS A 96 7.41 4.89 11.37
N ILE A 97 6.57 4.52 10.40
CA ILE A 97 6.64 5.03 9.03
C ILE A 97 5.25 5.33 8.49
N VAL A 98 5.19 6.27 7.56
CA VAL A 98 4.01 6.52 6.72
C VAL A 98 4.35 6.13 5.30
N LEU A 99 3.47 5.35 4.67
CA LEU A 99 3.59 4.92 3.29
C LEU A 99 2.41 5.46 2.50
N GLN A 100 2.69 6.18 1.41
CA GLN A 100 1.66 6.56 0.43
C GLN A 100 1.68 5.56 -0.72
N VAL A 101 0.52 5.01 -1.04
CA VAL A 101 0.35 4.00 -2.09
C VAL A 101 -0.75 4.45 -3.03
N HIS A 102 -0.53 4.32 -4.33
CA HIS A 102 -1.58 4.45 -5.33
C HIS A 102 -2.07 3.08 -5.75
N CYS A 103 -3.39 2.90 -5.75
CA CYS A 103 -4.05 1.73 -6.30
C CYS A 103 -4.67 2.09 -7.63
N GLY A 104 -4.27 1.38 -8.68
CA GLY A 104 -4.72 1.59 -10.06
C GLY A 104 -5.84 0.63 -10.40
N PHE A 105 -7.01 1.19 -10.68
CA PHE A 105 -8.19 0.45 -11.10
C PHE A 105 -8.34 0.59 -12.62
N PRO A 106 -8.53 -0.51 -13.37
CA PRO A 106 -8.77 -0.43 -14.80
C PRO A 106 -10.02 0.40 -15.07
N VAL A 107 -9.92 1.33 -16.02
CA VAL A 107 -11.09 2.06 -16.53
C VAL A 107 -11.59 1.31 -17.75
N ASP A 108 -12.78 0.73 -17.66
CA ASP A 108 -13.44 0.17 -18.84
C ASP A 108 -13.89 1.34 -19.74
N ASP A 109 -13.27 1.46 -20.91
CA ASP A 109 -13.80 2.30 -21.99
C ASP A 109 -15.08 1.64 -22.54
N PHE A 110 -16.22 1.83 -21.86
CA PHE A 110 -17.53 1.59 -22.47
C PHE A 110 -17.82 2.75 -23.43
N THR A 111 -17.22 2.70 -24.63
CA THR A 111 -17.78 3.40 -25.78
C THR A 111 -18.98 2.61 -26.28
N SER A 112 -20.16 2.90 -25.73
CA SER A 112 -21.44 2.63 -26.38
C SER A 112 -21.77 3.76 -27.34
#